data_AF-A0A2A6J7L5-F1
#
_entry.id   AF-A0A2A6J7L5-F1
#
_cell.length_a   1.000
_cell.length_b   1.000
_cell.length_c   1.000
_cell.angle_alpha   90.00
_cell.angle_beta   90.00
_cell.angle_gamma   90.00
#
_symmetry.space_group_name_H-M   'P 1'
#
loop_
_entity.id
_entity.type
_entity.pdbx_description
1 polymer ?
#
loop_
_entity_poly.entity_id
_entity_poly.type
_entity_poly.pdbx_seq_one_letter_code
_entity_poly.pdbx_strand_id
1 'polypeptide(L)'
;MTVWHFEEGQDRKGPISEDKLHDLIKTGRISHSTLLWRQGMDDWQPAGEMPTIAAAFVVPPPLPITHSMSGPCQPQEGTPPSLETQQPSKSRPWPRFWARFIDTLIFTPLLSLAIGLSTAVYAPHLYIQLAEMNEGLLGVLLLPLVNLLLALIMIATGSTPGKAIVGVRVPVPASKSRLAFFLAREMKVWAAGLGLGIPFVALFTQIRQYRLIAAGNTASYDEGNPNILADPSNLRLVAGLAVVAALFTGTVYLRVESKNAVNDVYAKQTWINPVTQLTAQIGRTWHGEEMKTNSGRVFYFASQSLLAEAIVGYEQFGFDGIDKLAYANGIKGVIASDIRINSEWAPLSVQGIPALRATGNAVKADDTHVEVTIAVVGRNAWRMLIFSRGRPVEQLPEKDNFVEAIFGTAN
;
A
#
# COMPACT_ATOMS: atom_id res chain seq x y z
N MET A 1 50.90 -35.44 -29.91
CA MET A 1 50.15 -34.32 -29.31
C MET A 1 49.75 -34.74 -27.92
N THR A 2 50.28 -34.08 -26.89
CA THR A 2 49.91 -34.37 -25.49
C THR A 2 48.53 -33.80 -25.24
N VAL A 3 47.64 -34.60 -24.66
CA VAL A 3 46.25 -34.25 -24.48
C VAL A 3 45.93 -34.27 -22.99
N TRP A 4 45.29 -33.20 -22.51
CA TRP A 4 45.05 -32.95 -21.10
C TRP A 4 43.56 -33.01 -20.76
N HIS A 5 43.28 -33.42 -19.52
CA HIS A 5 41.96 -33.38 -18.90
C HIS A 5 42.05 -32.62 -17.57
N PHE A 6 40.99 -31.91 -17.21
CA PHE A 6 40.90 -31.15 -15.96
C PHE A 6 39.54 -31.34 -15.28
N GLU A 7 39.50 -31.19 -13.97
CA GLU A 7 38.27 -31.23 -13.19
C GLU A 7 37.66 -29.83 -13.05
N GLU A 8 36.38 -29.69 -13.38
CA GLU A 8 35.61 -28.46 -13.19
C GLU A 8 34.33 -28.79 -12.39
N GLY A 9 34.37 -28.55 -11.07
CA GLY A 9 33.30 -28.96 -10.16
C GLY A 9 33.36 -30.46 -9.85
N GLN A 10 32.36 -31.23 -10.31
CA GLN A 10 32.33 -32.71 -10.23
C GLN A 10 32.46 -33.39 -11.60
N ASP A 11 32.64 -32.60 -12.67
CA ASP A 11 32.75 -33.09 -14.04
C ASP A 11 34.20 -33.13 -14.51
N ARG A 12 34.56 -34.19 -15.25
CA ARG A 12 35.83 -34.29 -15.97
C ARG A 12 35.68 -33.65 -17.36
N LYS A 13 36.49 -32.64 -17.66
CA LYS A 13 36.50 -31.93 -18.95
C LYS A 13 37.79 -32.21 -19.71
N GLY A 14 37.67 -32.36 -21.02
CA GLY A 14 38.75 -32.69 -21.94
C GLY A 14 38.26 -33.66 -23.02
N PRO A 15 39.10 -34.04 -24.00
CA PRO A 15 40.51 -33.68 -24.15
C PRO A 15 40.76 -32.22 -24.58
N ILE A 16 41.77 -31.55 -24.02
CA ILE A 16 42.26 -30.23 -24.45
C ILE A 16 43.75 -30.26 -24.82
N SER A 17 44.18 -29.37 -25.72
CA SER A 17 45.61 -29.18 -26.04
C SER A 17 46.32 -28.41 -24.92
N GLU A 18 47.65 -28.53 -24.89
CA GLU A 18 48.51 -27.80 -23.95
C GLU A 18 48.40 -26.27 -24.09
N ASP A 19 48.30 -25.74 -25.31
CA ASP A 19 48.08 -24.30 -25.53
C ASP A 19 46.76 -23.81 -24.90
N LYS A 20 45.70 -24.62 -25.05
CA LYS A 20 44.38 -24.31 -24.48
C LYS A 20 44.38 -24.43 -22.95
N LEU A 21 45.21 -25.31 -22.39
CA LEU A 21 45.43 -25.42 -20.95
C LEU A 21 46.06 -24.12 -20.39
N HIS A 22 47.07 -23.57 -21.06
CA HIS A 22 47.70 -22.30 -20.65
C HIS A 22 46.74 -21.11 -20.72
N ASP A 23 45.88 -21.04 -21.73
CA ASP A 23 44.85 -19.99 -21.81
C ASP A 23 43.82 -20.10 -20.66
N LEU A 24 43.46 -21.33 -20.26
CA LEU A 24 42.57 -21.57 -19.12
C LEU A 24 43.20 -21.20 -17.77
N ILE A 25 44.53 -21.33 -17.65
CA ILE A 25 45.29 -20.85 -16.48
C ILE A 25 45.32 -19.31 -16.46
N LYS A 26 45.62 -18.66 -17.59
CA LYS A 26 45.65 -17.18 -17.70
C LYS A 26 44.30 -16.53 -17.41
N THR A 27 43.22 -17.19 -17.81
CA THR A 27 41.84 -16.70 -17.57
C THR A 27 41.33 -17.01 -16.15
N GLY A 28 42.12 -17.69 -15.32
CA GLY A 28 41.79 -18.02 -13.93
C GLY A 28 40.77 -19.15 -13.78
N ARG A 29 40.48 -19.88 -14.87
CA ARG A 29 39.52 -21.00 -14.87
C ARG A 29 40.14 -22.30 -14.35
N ILE A 30 41.46 -22.43 -14.43
CA ILE A 30 42.25 -23.48 -13.78
C ILE A 30 43.13 -22.81 -12.73
N SER A 31 42.99 -23.22 -11.47
CA SER A 31 43.75 -22.71 -10.33
C SER A 31 44.81 -23.73 -9.88
N HIS A 32 45.67 -23.36 -8.92
CA HIS A 32 46.67 -24.26 -8.35
C HIS A 32 46.11 -25.59 -7.82
N SER A 33 44.86 -25.59 -7.34
CA SER A 33 44.22 -26.77 -6.75
C SER A 33 43.38 -27.58 -7.75
N THR A 34 43.28 -27.15 -9.02
CA THR A 34 42.54 -27.88 -10.04
C THR A 34 43.27 -29.17 -10.39
N LEU A 35 42.57 -30.31 -10.30
CA LEU A 35 43.13 -31.61 -10.68
C LEU A 35 43.28 -31.71 -12.20
N LEU A 36 44.49 -32.03 -12.64
CA LEU A 36 44.85 -32.28 -14.03
C LEU A 36 45.29 -33.73 -14.21
N TRP A 37 45.03 -34.27 -15.39
CA TRP A 37 45.52 -35.59 -15.79
C TRP A 37 45.87 -35.59 -17.28
N ARG A 38 46.90 -36.35 -17.63
CA ARG A 38 47.26 -36.66 -19.02
C ARG A 38 47.65 -38.12 -19.15
N GLN A 39 47.62 -38.62 -20.38
CA GLN A 39 48.09 -39.96 -20.71
C GLN A 39 49.54 -40.15 -20.25
N GLY A 40 49.78 -41.15 -19.39
CA GLY A 40 51.07 -41.44 -18.77
C GLY A 40 51.21 -41.00 -17.31
N MET A 41 50.17 -40.45 -16.69
CA MET A 41 50.11 -40.22 -15.24
C MET A 41 49.32 -41.32 -14.54
N ASP A 42 49.82 -41.79 -13.41
CA ASP A 42 49.18 -42.85 -12.61
C ASP A 42 47.87 -42.36 -11.97
N ASP A 43 47.84 -41.11 -11.50
CA ASP A 43 46.67 -40.48 -10.87
C ASP A 43 46.53 -39.00 -11.27
N TRP A 44 45.34 -38.45 -11.00
CA TRP A 44 45.08 -37.01 -11.12
C TRP A 44 45.91 -36.24 -10.10
N GLN A 45 46.57 -35.15 -10.51
CA GLN A 45 47.36 -34.32 -9.60
C GLN A 45 46.96 -32.84 -9.68
N PRO A 46 47.07 -32.07 -8.59
CA PRO A 46 46.83 -30.63 -8.61
C PRO A 46 47.78 -29.89 -9.56
N ALA A 47 47.26 -28.94 -10.31
CA ALA A 47 48.03 -28.16 -11.29
C ALA A 47 49.25 -27.44 -10.70
N GLY A 48 49.18 -27.04 -9.43
CA GLY A 48 50.27 -26.37 -8.72
C GLY A 48 51.40 -27.29 -8.27
N GLU A 49 51.17 -28.60 -8.18
CA GLU A 49 52.15 -29.60 -7.74
C GLU A 49 52.91 -30.22 -8.93
N MET A 50 52.38 -30.07 -10.14
CA MET A 50 53.04 -30.53 -11.37
C MET A 50 54.17 -29.55 -11.77
N PRO A 51 55.45 -29.98 -11.77
CA PRO A 51 56.57 -29.10 -12.09
C PRO A 51 56.46 -28.43 -13.48
N THR A 52 55.84 -29.12 -14.44
CA THR A 52 55.63 -28.61 -15.81
C THR A 52 54.56 -27.53 -15.92
N ILE A 53 53.61 -27.45 -14.97
CA ILE A 53 52.49 -26.50 -14.99
C ILE A 53 52.68 -25.40 -13.93
N ALA A 54 53.37 -25.69 -12.83
CA ALA A 54 53.67 -24.73 -11.76
C ALA A 54 54.34 -23.44 -12.26
N ALA A 55 55.21 -23.54 -13.27
CA ALA A 55 55.87 -22.38 -13.88
C ALA A 55 54.90 -21.41 -14.57
N ALA A 56 53.72 -21.88 -15.03
CA ALA A 56 52.71 -21.04 -15.67
C ALA A 56 51.94 -20.16 -14.67
N PHE A 57 52.06 -20.41 -13.36
CA PHE A 57 51.45 -19.62 -12.31
C PHE A 57 52.37 -18.52 -11.75
N VAL A 58 53.64 -18.48 -12.15
CA VAL A 58 54.59 -17.47 -11.67
C VAL A 58 54.49 -16.22 -12.56
N VAL A 59 53.91 -15.16 -12.00
CA VAL A 59 53.97 -13.82 -12.60
C VAL A 59 55.38 -13.26 -12.37
N PRO A 60 56.12 -12.81 -13.42
CA PRO A 60 57.44 -12.22 -13.23
C PRO A 60 57.34 -10.93 -12.41
N PRO A 61 58.30 -10.67 -11.49
CA PRO A 61 58.30 -9.46 -10.67
C PRO A 61 58.46 -8.20 -11.53
N PRO A 62 57.80 -7.08 -11.18
CA PRO A 62 57.95 -5.81 -11.89
C PRO A 62 59.38 -5.26 -11.76
N LEU A 63 59.85 -4.61 -12.83
CA LEU A 63 61.20 -4.04 -12.95
C LEU A 63 61.45 -2.95 -11.88
N PRO A 64 62.65 -2.91 -11.26
CA PRO A 64 62.98 -1.92 -10.24
C PRO A 64 63.19 -0.52 -10.84
N ILE A 65 62.46 0.46 -10.32
CA ILE A 65 62.69 1.89 -10.57
C ILE A 65 63.89 2.31 -9.73
N THR A 66 64.97 2.74 -10.39
CA THR A 66 66.15 3.37 -9.76
C THR A 66 65.73 4.68 -9.08
N HIS A 67 65.60 4.65 -7.76
CA HIS A 67 65.59 5.85 -6.93
C HIS A 67 67.03 6.24 -6.60
N SER A 68 67.47 7.37 -7.13
CA SER A 68 68.73 8.03 -6.78
C SER A 68 68.82 8.29 -5.28
N MET A 69 69.95 7.93 -4.68
CA MET A 69 70.27 8.19 -3.28
C MET A 69 70.73 9.64 -3.04
N SER A 70 70.14 10.28 -2.04
CA SER A 70 70.79 11.26 -1.17
C SER A 70 69.96 11.40 0.12
N GLY A 71 70.55 11.03 1.27
CA GLY A 71 69.90 10.87 2.58
C GLY A 71 69.57 12.18 3.33
N PRO A 72 69.47 12.19 4.69
CA PRO A 72 69.56 11.09 5.66
C PRO A 72 68.29 10.88 6.51
N CYS A 73 68.33 9.76 7.24
CA CYS A 73 67.36 9.24 8.19
C CYS A 73 66.87 10.26 9.25
N GLN A 74 65.55 10.38 9.39
CA GLN A 74 64.88 10.79 10.64
C GLN A 74 63.66 9.88 10.92
N PRO A 75 63.29 9.70 12.19
CA PRO A 75 62.63 8.49 12.71
C PRO A 75 61.11 8.47 12.48
N GLN A 76 60.58 7.26 12.45
CA GLN A 76 59.17 6.89 12.26
C GLN A 76 58.19 7.74 13.10
N GLU A 77 57.28 8.43 12.40
CA GLU A 77 55.98 8.84 12.94
C GLU A 77 54.91 7.96 12.29
N GLY A 78 54.09 7.32 13.12
CA GLY A 78 53.11 6.32 12.71
C GLY A 78 52.14 6.87 11.66
N THR A 79 52.31 6.42 10.42
CA THR A 79 51.28 6.57 9.41
C THR A 79 50.15 5.60 9.76
N PRO A 80 48.89 6.04 9.89
CA PRO A 80 47.76 5.14 10.15
C PRO A 80 47.69 4.11 9.00
N PRO A 81 47.16 2.91 9.24
CA PRO A 81 47.02 1.92 8.17
C PRO A 81 46.22 2.57 7.05
N SER A 82 46.91 2.84 5.94
CA SER A 82 46.34 3.23 4.68
C SER A 82 45.19 2.27 4.43
N LEU A 83 43.96 2.81 4.41
CA LEU A 83 42.75 2.06 4.11
C LEU A 83 43.04 1.19 2.90
N GLU A 84 43.24 -0.09 3.16
CA GLU A 84 43.13 -1.13 2.14
C GLU A 84 41.84 -0.82 1.40
N THR A 85 42.01 -0.67 0.10
CA THR A 85 40.98 -0.34 -0.86
C THR A 85 39.83 -1.33 -0.64
N GLN A 86 38.82 -0.90 0.12
CA GLN A 86 37.62 -1.69 0.35
C GLN A 86 37.04 -1.99 -1.03
N GLN A 87 37.15 -3.26 -1.42
CA GLN A 87 36.54 -3.80 -2.61
C GLN A 87 35.10 -3.29 -2.71
N PRO A 88 34.61 -2.95 -3.91
CA PRO A 88 33.31 -2.33 -4.07
C PRO A 88 32.27 -3.26 -3.46
N SER A 89 31.64 -2.85 -2.35
CA SER A 89 30.53 -3.61 -1.79
C SER A 89 29.47 -3.70 -2.88
N LYS A 90 29.33 -4.89 -3.47
CA LYS A 90 28.51 -5.11 -4.65
C LYS A 90 27.06 -4.77 -4.28
N SER A 91 26.50 -3.72 -4.88
CA SER A 91 25.09 -3.36 -4.65
C SER A 91 24.21 -4.52 -5.09
N ARG A 92 23.50 -5.17 -4.16
CA ARG A 92 22.64 -6.33 -4.47
C ARG A 92 21.24 -5.85 -4.86
N PRO A 93 20.62 -6.37 -5.95
CA PRO A 93 19.28 -5.93 -6.36
C PRO A 93 18.18 -6.23 -5.33
N TRP A 94 18.14 -7.47 -4.82
CA TRP A 94 17.05 -7.96 -3.97
C TRP A 94 16.92 -7.22 -2.63
N PRO A 95 17.99 -6.93 -1.87
CA PRO A 95 17.88 -6.18 -0.62
C PRO A 95 17.24 -4.79 -0.81
N ARG A 96 17.52 -4.15 -1.95
CA ARG A 96 16.98 -2.83 -2.28
C ARG A 96 15.49 -2.91 -2.62
N PHE A 97 15.10 -3.94 -3.37
CA PHE A 97 13.70 -4.24 -3.66
C PHE A 97 12.92 -4.50 -2.38
N TRP A 98 13.40 -5.40 -1.52
CA TRP A 98 12.72 -5.77 -0.27
C TRP A 98 12.60 -4.60 0.70
N ALA A 99 13.66 -3.80 0.85
CA ALA A 99 13.61 -2.59 1.66
C ALA A 99 12.49 -1.65 1.20
N ARG A 100 12.36 -1.44 -0.11
CA ARG A 100 11.29 -0.60 -0.68
C ARG A 100 9.92 -1.23 -0.54
N PHE A 101 9.80 -2.54 -0.77
CA PHE A 101 8.54 -3.26 -0.65
C PHE A 101 7.99 -3.19 0.79
N ILE A 102 8.84 -3.39 1.79
CA ILE A 102 8.49 -3.24 3.21
C ILE A 102 8.03 -1.81 3.50
N ASP A 103 8.81 -0.80 3.07
CA ASP A 103 8.45 0.61 3.29
C ASP A 103 7.05 0.92 2.69
N THR A 104 6.78 0.47 1.46
CA THR A 104 5.48 0.68 0.82
C THR A 104 4.36 -0.08 1.53
N LEU A 105 4.57 -1.32 1.96
CA LEU A 105 3.59 -2.11 2.71
C LEU A 105 3.22 -1.48 4.07
N ILE A 106 4.16 -0.76 4.70
CA ILE A 106 3.92 -0.08 5.98
C ILE A 106 3.23 1.27 5.74
N PHE A 107 3.84 2.13 4.93
CA PHE A 107 3.44 3.53 4.88
C PHE A 107 2.23 3.82 4.00
N THR A 108 1.94 3.00 2.99
CA THR A 108 0.71 3.17 2.19
C THR A 108 -0.56 3.00 3.04
N PRO A 109 -0.77 1.89 3.79
CA PRO A 109 -1.97 1.76 4.62
C PRO A 109 -1.99 2.74 5.79
N LEU A 110 -0.84 3.04 6.42
CA LEU A 110 -0.79 4.05 7.49
C LEU A 110 -1.20 5.44 7.00
N LEU A 111 -0.72 5.84 5.83
CA LEU A 111 -1.09 7.12 5.23
C LEU A 111 -2.56 7.12 4.80
N SER A 112 -3.04 6.03 4.20
CA SER A 112 -4.46 5.87 3.85
C SER A 112 -5.36 5.96 5.08
N LEU A 113 -4.97 5.33 6.20
CA LEU A 113 -5.71 5.41 7.47
C LEU A 113 -5.71 6.84 8.02
N ALA A 114 -4.55 7.50 8.05
CA ALA A 114 -4.45 8.88 8.53
C ALA A 114 -5.31 9.85 7.71
N ILE A 115 -5.26 9.74 6.37
CA ILE A 115 -6.10 10.52 5.46
C ILE A 115 -7.58 10.16 5.65
N GLY A 116 -7.92 8.88 5.75
CA GLY A 116 -9.29 8.41 5.96
C GLY A 116 -9.90 8.95 7.25
N LEU A 117 -9.20 8.83 8.38
CA LEU A 117 -9.65 9.38 9.66
C LEU A 117 -9.78 10.90 9.63
N SER A 118 -8.82 11.59 9.00
CA SER A 118 -8.85 13.06 8.91
C SER A 118 -10.01 13.55 8.04
N THR A 119 -10.21 12.91 6.87
CA THR A 119 -11.30 13.27 5.95
C THR A 119 -12.67 12.89 6.52
N ALA A 120 -12.80 11.77 7.25
CA ALA A 120 -14.06 11.41 7.90
C ALA A 120 -14.54 12.47 8.90
N VAL A 121 -13.61 13.19 9.54
CA VAL A 121 -13.94 14.25 10.51
C VAL A 121 -14.12 15.60 9.83
N TYR A 122 -13.17 16.01 8.98
CA TYR A 122 -13.08 17.38 8.46
C TYR A 122 -13.64 17.57 7.05
N ALA A 123 -13.75 16.50 6.25
CA ALA A 123 -14.22 16.57 4.86
C ALA A 123 -15.01 15.30 4.47
N PRO A 124 -16.21 15.07 5.02
CA PRO A 124 -16.94 13.80 4.85
C PRO A 124 -17.30 13.48 3.40
N HIS A 125 -17.52 14.52 2.58
CA HIS A 125 -17.72 14.35 1.14
C HIS A 125 -16.48 13.74 0.46
N LEU A 126 -15.28 14.24 0.78
CA LEU A 126 -14.03 13.70 0.26
C LEU A 126 -13.77 12.29 0.80
N TYR A 127 -14.09 12.03 2.08
CA TYR A 127 -13.98 10.69 2.65
C TYR A 127 -14.78 9.66 1.85
N ILE A 128 -16.03 9.98 1.51
CA ILE A 128 -16.88 9.12 0.68
C ILE A 128 -16.25 8.86 -0.69
N GLN A 129 -15.79 9.90 -1.37
CA GLN A 129 -15.13 9.76 -2.67
C GLN A 129 -13.89 8.85 -2.60
N LEU A 130 -13.08 8.99 -1.55
CA LEU A 130 -11.90 8.18 -1.33
C LEU A 130 -12.25 6.73 -0.96
N ALA A 131 -13.29 6.52 -0.15
CA ALA A 131 -13.75 5.20 0.27
C ALA A 131 -14.37 4.39 -0.88
N GLU A 132 -15.04 5.06 -1.82
CA GLU A 132 -15.62 4.42 -3.01
C GLU A 132 -14.62 4.27 -4.16
N MET A 133 -13.49 4.98 -4.11
CA MET A 133 -12.45 4.85 -5.11
C MET A 133 -11.84 3.44 -5.10
N ASN A 134 -11.50 2.94 -6.28
CA ASN A 134 -10.79 1.67 -6.41
C ASN A 134 -9.51 1.68 -5.55
N GLU A 135 -9.39 0.71 -4.63
CA GLU A 135 -8.25 0.64 -3.69
C GLU A 135 -6.88 0.64 -4.39
N GLY A 136 -6.79 -0.01 -5.56
CA GLY A 136 -5.58 -0.03 -6.36
C GLY A 136 -5.22 1.36 -6.88
N LEU A 137 -6.20 2.09 -7.41
CA LEU A 137 -6.04 3.47 -7.86
C LEU A 137 -5.68 4.40 -6.71
N LEU A 138 -6.38 4.30 -5.57
CA LEU A 138 -6.05 5.04 -4.35
C LEU A 138 -4.58 4.79 -3.95
N GLY A 139 -4.15 3.52 -3.94
CA GLY A 139 -2.78 3.15 -3.68
C GLY A 139 -1.77 3.87 -4.59
N VAL A 140 -2.04 3.93 -5.90
CA VAL A 140 -1.20 4.64 -6.88
C VAL A 140 -1.14 6.14 -6.61
N LEU A 141 -2.28 6.77 -6.32
CA LEU A 141 -2.36 8.20 -6.01
C LEU A 141 -1.63 8.56 -4.70
N LEU A 142 -1.58 7.65 -3.73
CA LEU A 142 -0.86 7.84 -2.48
C LEU A 142 0.65 7.64 -2.60
N LEU A 143 1.15 6.90 -3.60
CA LEU A 143 2.59 6.64 -3.75
C LEU A 143 3.49 7.89 -3.74
N PRO A 144 3.21 8.98 -4.47
CA PRO A 144 4.05 10.19 -4.39
C PRO A 144 4.11 10.78 -2.97
N LEU A 145 3.01 10.75 -2.23
CA LEU A 145 2.98 11.20 -0.83
C LEU A 145 3.77 10.26 0.10
N VAL A 146 3.67 8.95 -0.13
CA VAL A 146 4.50 7.95 0.58
C VAL A 146 5.98 8.18 0.29
N ASN A 147 6.36 8.47 -0.96
CA ASN A 147 7.74 8.73 -1.35
C ASN A 147 8.27 10.01 -0.71
N LEU A 148 7.44 11.06 -0.64
CA LEU A 148 7.74 12.29 0.09
C LEU A 148 7.96 11.99 1.59
N LEU A 149 7.05 11.24 2.22
CA LEU A 149 7.18 10.85 3.62
C LEU A 149 8.48 10.06 3.88
N LEU A 150 8.81 9.10 3.01
CA LEU A 150 10.06 8.34 3.11
C LEU A 150 11.29 9.25 2.93
N ALA A 151 11.22 10.26 2.05
CA ALA A 151 12.28 11.26 1.94
C ALA A 151 12.46 12.03 3.25
N LEU A 152 11.37 12.49 3.87
CA LEU A 152 11.40 13.19 5.17
C LEU A 152 11.98 12.31 6.28
N ILE A 153 11.61 11.03 6.33
CA ILE A 153 12.16 10.06 7.29
C ILE A 153 13.67 9.88 7.08
N MET A 154 14.15 9.77 5.84
CA MET A 154 15.58 9.68 5.55
C MET A 154 16.32 10.99 5.84
N ILE A 155 15.69 12.15 5.64
CA ILE A 155 16.25 13.44 6.04
C ILE A 155 16.49 13.45 7.56
N ALA A 156 15.51 13.02 8.36
CA ALA A 156 15.63 12.98 9.82
C ALA A 156 16.60 11.89 10.31
N THR A 157 16.49 10.66 9.81
CA THR A 157 17.13 9.47 10.42
C THR A 157 18.26 8.86 9.59
N GLY A 158 18.29 9.13 8.28
CA GLY A 158 19.30 8.60 7.35
C GLY A 158 18.97 7.22 6.81
N SER A 159 17.85 6.65 7.24
CA SER A 159 17.35 5.37 6.77
C SER A 159 15.83 5.40 6.70
N THR A 160 15.22 4.29 6.30
CA THR A 160 13.79 4.01 6.43
C THR A 160 13.62 2.68 7.16
N PRO A 161 12.46 2.38 7.77
CA PRO A 161 12.23 1.12 8.46
C PRO A 161 12.61 -0.12 7.64
N GLY A 162 12.18 -0.21 6.37
CA GLY A 162 12.51 -1.31 5.48
C GLY A 162 14.00 -1.40 5.16
N LYS A 163 14.65 -0.24 4.91
CA LYS A 163 16.11 -0.19 4.71
C LYS A 163 16.89 -0.58 5.97
N ALA A 164 16.40 -0.20 7.14
CA ALA A 164 16.97 -0.57 8.43
C ALA A 164 16.80 -2.06 8.74
N ILE A 165 15.67 -2.67 8.42
CA ILE A 165 15.47 -4.13 8.58
C ILE A 165 16.43 -4.89 7.67
N VAL A 166 16.46 -4.55 6.39
CA VAL A 166 17.22 -5.27 5.36
C VAL A 166 18.71 -4.86 5.30
N GLY A 167 19.13 -3.79 5.98
CA GLY A 167 20.54 -3.38 5.99
C GLY A 167 21.02 -2.67 4.74
N VAL A 168 20.15 -1.89 4.12
CA VAL A 168 20.50 -1.01 2.99
C VAL A 168 20.84 0.37 3.53
N ARG A 169 21.99 0.94 3.12
CA ARG A 169 22.38 2.31 3.47
C ARG A 169 22.56 3.15 2.21
N VAL A 170 22.01 4.36 2.25
CA VAL A 170 22.10 5.33 1.16
C VAL A 170 23.01 6.48 1.61
N PRO A 171 24.30 6.48 1.21
CA PRO A 171 25.22 7.56 1.56
C PRO A 171 24.81 8.86 0.86
N VAL A 172 24.93 9.98 1.57
CA VAL A 172 24.71 11.33 1.02
C VAL A 172 26.04 11.83 0.44
N PRO A 173 26.08 12.33 -0.81
CA PRO A 173 27.29 12.93 -1.37
C PRO A 173 27.74 14.14 -0.56
N ALA A 174 29.05 14.29 -0.29
CA ALA A 174 29.59 15.41 0.47
C ALA A 174 29.29 16.78 -0.15
N SER A 175 29.06 16.83 -1.46
CA SER A 175 28.75 18.05 -2.22
C SER A 175 27.28 18.46 -2.21
N LYS A 176 26.36 17.66 -1.66
CA LYS A 176 24.92 17.91 -1.74
C LYS A 176 24.29 18.07 -0.36
N SER A 177 23.30 18.96 -0.26
CA SER A 177 22.45 19.03 0.93
C SER A 177 21.60 17.76 1.06
N ARG A 178 21.46 17.28 2.29
CA ARG A 178 20.70 16.07 2.61
C ARG A 178 19.23 16.16 2.16
N LEU A 179 18.63 17.33 2.34
CA LEU A 179 17.25 17.61 1.95
C LEU A 179 17.06 17.51 0.44
N ALA A 180 17.84 18.25 -0.35
CA ALA A 180 17.70 18.26 -1.80
C ALA A 180 18.02 16.88 -2.40
N PHE A 181 19.00 16.18 -1.84
CA PHE A 181 19.38 14.84 -2.26
C PHE A 181 18.23 13.84 -2.11
N PHE A 182 17.66 13.68 -0.91
CA PHE A 182 16.63 12.67 -0.68
C PHE A 182 15.31 12.98 -1.40
N LEU A 183 14.90 14.25 -1.47
CA LEU A 183 13.70 14.63 -2.21
C LEU A 183 13.85 14.34 -3.71
N ALA A 184 14.93 14.81 -4.34
CA ALA A 184 15.16 14.57 -5.76
C ALA A 184 15.31 13.07 -6.07
N ARG A 185 15.99 12.34 -5.19
CA ARG A 185 16.17 10.90 -5.32
C ARG A 185 14.84 10.15 -5.26
N GLU A 186 13.99 10.44 -4.28
CA GLU A 186 12.69 9.74 -4.14
C GLU A 186 11.74 10.05 -5.31
N MET A 187 11.79 11.27 -5.87
CA MET A 187 11.08 11.59 -7.11
C MET A 187 11.57 10.75 -8.31
N LYS A 188 12.89 10.59 -8.45
CA LYS A 188 13.47 9.72 -9.49
C LYS A 188 13.13 8.25 -9.27
N VAL A 189 13.11 7.78 -8.02
CA VAL A 189 12.69 6.41 -7.68
C VAL A 189 11.22 6.19 -8.05
N TRP A 190 10.35 7.16 -7.79
CA TRP A 190 8.94 7.08 -8.19
C TRP A 190 8.77 6.97 -9.71
N ALA A 191 9.46 7.80 -10.48
CA ALA A 191 9.38 7.78 -11.94
C ALA A 191 10.11 6.59 -12.57
N ALA A 192 11.41 6.45 -12.33
CA ALA A 192 12.28 5.48 -13.02
C ALA A 192 12.38 4.12 -12.33
N GLY A 193 12.03 4.02 -11.05
CA GLY A 193 11.99 2.77 -10.30
C GLY A 193 10.59 2.16 -10.28
N LEU A 194 9.59 2.95 -9.91
CA LEU A 194 8.20 2.50 -9.73
C LEU A 194 7.30 2.78 -10.94
N GLY A 195 7.79 3.38 -12.02
CA GLY A 195 6.97 3.63 -13.22
C GLY A 195 5.76 4.53 -12.94
N LEU A 196 5.94 5.55 -12.09
CA LEU A 196 4.88 6.41 -11.55
C LEU A 196 3.82 5.67 -10.71
N GLY A 197 4.07 4.41 -10.36
CA GLY A 197 3.11 3.56 -9.66
C GLY A 197 2.15 2.82 -10.57
N ILE A 198 2.22 3.03 -11.89
CA ILE A 198 1.31 2.40 -12.85
C ILE A 198 1.61 0.89 -12.90
N PRO A 199 0.60 0.02 -12.67
CA PRO A 199 0.77 -1.42 -12.80
C PRO A 199 1.35 -1.81 -14.17
N PHE A 200 2.13 -2.88 -14.23
CA PHE A 200 2.92 -3.32 -15.39
C PHE A 200 4.07 -2.40 -15.81
N VAL A 201 3.87 -1.08 -15.89
CA VAL A 201 4.98 -0.12 -16.13
C VAL A 201 6.01 -0.25 -15.02
N ALA A 202 5.56 -0.29 -13.76
CA ALA A 202 6.39 -0.55 -12.59
C ALA A 202 7.20 -1.85 -12.70
N LEU A 203 6.61 -2.90 -13.30
CA LEU A 203 7.29 -4.19 -13.47
C LEU A 203 8.42 -4.06 -14.50
N PHE A 204 8.17 -3.43 -15.64
CA PHE A 204 9.20 -3.21 -16.66
C PHE A 204 10.34 -2.32 -16.14
N THR A 205 10.02 -1.24 -15.42
CA THR A 205 11.05 -0.39 -14.80
C THR A 205 11.86 -1.18 -13.78
N GLN A 206 11.23 -1.95 -12.90
CA GLN A 206 11.93 -2.77 -11.91
C GLN A 206 12.81 -3.85 -12.55
N ILE A 207 12.34 -4.53 -13.60
CA ILE A 207 13.15 -5.49 -14.36
C ILE A 207 14.38 -4.80 -14.97
N ARG A 208 14.21 -3.60 -15.54
CA ARG A 208 15.33 -2.82 -16.07
C ARG A 208 16.34 -2.48 -14.97
N GLN A 209 15.89 -1.98 -13.82
CA GLN A 209 16.78 -1.65 -12.70
C GLN A 209 17.49 -2.88 -12.15
N TYR A 210 16.80 -4.02 -12.06
CA TYR A 210 17.39 -5.29 -11.66
C TYR A 210 18.54 -5.67 -12.59
N ARG A 211 18.32 -5.63 -13.92
CA ARG A 211 19.33 -5.97 -14.92
C ARG A 211 20.56 -5.06 -14.84
N LEU A 212 20.37 -3.75 -14.62
CA LEU A 212 21.47 -2.81 -14.44
C LEU A 212 22.33 -3.17 -13.23
N ILE A 213 21.70 -3.36 -12.07
CA ILE A 213 22.41 -3.68 -10.83
C ILE A 213 23.07 -5.06 -10.91
N ALA A 214 22.41 -6.05 -11.52
CA ALA A 214 22.95 -7.39 -11.72
C ALA A 214 24.19 -7.40 -12.64
N ALA A 215 24.25 -6.50 -13.62
CA ALA A 215 25.41 -6.27 -14.48
C ALA A 215 26.55 -5.48 -13.80
N GLY A 216 26.37 -5.06 -12.54
CA GLY A 216 27.37 -4.29 -11.79
C GLY A 216 27.25 -2.77 -11.97
N ASN A 217 26.26 -2.29 -12.72
CA ASN A 217 25.99 -0.86 -12.87
C ASN A 217 25.20 -0.31 -11.67
N THR A 218 25.15 1.01 -11.53
CA THR A 218 24.26 1.67 -10.58
C THR A 218 22.82 1.70 -11.12
N ALA A 219 21.85 1.86 -10.22
CA ALA A 219 20.46 2.06 -10.64
C ALA A 219 20.34 3.45 -11.30
N SER A 220 19.46 3.59 -12.29
CA SER A 220 19.40 4.85 -13.07
C SER A 220 19.05 6.08 -12.23
N TYR A 221 18.31 5.89 -11.14
CA TYR A 221 17.95 6.97 -10.22
C TYR A 221 19.03 7.28 -9.17
N ASP A 222 20.12 6.50 -9.10
CA ASP A 222 21.27 6.74 -8.24
C ASP A 222 22.54 7.15 -9.02
N GLU A 223 22.49 7.20 -10.36
CA GLU A 223 23.61 7.63 -11.21
C GLU A 223 24.21 8.97 -10.73
N GLY A 224 25.55 9.03 -10.70
CA GLY A 224 26.30 10.20 -10.23
C GLY A 224 26.31 10.40 -8.71
N ASN A 225 25.90 9.42 -7.92
CA ASN A 225 25.98 9.45 -6.44
C ASN A 225 26.79 8.25 -5.91
N PRO A 226 27.26 8.28 -4.66
CA PRO A 226 28.02 7.17 -4.09
C PRO A 226 27.23 5.88 -4.06
N ASN A 227 27.95 4.76 -4.17
CA ASN A 227 27.34 3.43 -4.26
C ASN A 227 26.51 3.09 -3.02
N ILE A 228 25.35 2.50 -3.25
CA ILE A 228 24.46 2.02 -2.19
C ILE A 228 25.03 0.75 -1.58
N LEU A 229 25.24 0.79 -0.26
CA LEU A 229 25.71 -0.34 0.52
C LEU A 229 24.51 -1.24 0.83
N ALA A 230 24.52 -2.46 0.32
CA ALA A 230 23.41 -3.41 0.43
C ALA A 230 23.94 -4.83 0.68
N ASP A 231 24.44 -5.04 1.91
CA ASP A 231 24.99 -6.32 2.35
C ASP A 231 24.24 -6.85 3.59
N PRO A 232 23.02 -7.38 3.42
CA PRO A 232 22.30 -8.01 4.51
C PRO A 232 22.96 -9.31 4.95
N SER A 233 22.94 -9.56 6.26
CA SER A 233 23.08 -10.93 6.77
C SER A 233 21.86 -11.78 6.40
N ASN A 234 22.05 -13.10 6.30
CA ASN A 234 20.96 -14.05 6.02
C ASN A 234 19.80 -13.90 7.03
N LEU A 235 20.12 -13.68 8.31
CA LEU A 235 19.13 -13.45 9.37
C LEU A 235 18.24 -12.22 9.08
N ARG A 236 18.82 -11.12 8.58
CA ARG A 236 18.07 -9.91 8.23
C ARG A 236 17.18 -10.10 7.02
N LEU A 237 17.60 -10.93 6.05
CA LEU A 237 16.74 -11.30 4.93
C LEU A 237 15.56 -12.15 5.39
N VAL A 238 15.78 -13.16 6.23
CA VAL A 238 14.70 -13.99 6.78
C VAL A 238 13.74 -13.15 7.63
N ALA A 239 14.25 -12.29 8.50
CA ALA A 239 13.43 -11.36 9.29
C ALA A 239 12.63 -10.41 8.38
N GLY A 240 13.26 -9.86 7.35
CA GLY A 240 12.59 -9.02 6.35
C GLY A 240 11.45 -9.75 5.64
N LEU A 241 11.67 -11.00 5.20
CA LEU A 241 10.65 -11.83 4.57
C LEU A 241 9.50 -12.17 5.53
N ALA A 242 9.79 -12.46 6.80
CA ALA A 242 8.78 -12.70 7.82
C ALA A 242 7.90 -11.46 8.06
N VAL A 243 8.53 -10.27 8.14
CA VAL A 243 7.81 -8.98 8.24
C VAL A 243 6.94 -8.76 7.02
N VAL A 244 7.45 -9.02 5.81
CA VAL A 244 6.65 -8.92 4.57
C VAL A 244 5.46 -9.86 4.61
N ALA A 245 5.65 -11.12 4.98
CA ALA A 245 4.56 -12.10 5.03
C ALA A 245 3.49 -11.70 6.05
N ALA A 246 3.89 -11.22 7.23
CA ALA A 246 2.97 -10.72 8.26
C ALA A 246 2.18 -9.50 7.78
N LEU A 247 2.86 -8.49 7.23
CA LEU A 247 2.22 -7.28 6.71
C LEU A 247 1.30 -7.58 5.54
N PHE A 248 1.73 -8.43 4.60
CA PHE A 248 0.92 -8.83 3.45
C PHE A 248 -0.31 -9.63 3.87
N THR A 249 -0.18 -10.53 4.84
CA THR A 249 -1.33 -11.26 5.40
C THR A 249 -2.31 -10.31 6.07
N GLY A 250 -1.81 -9.34 6.85
CA GLY A 250 -2.63 -8.32 7.48
C GLY A 250 -3.38 -7.46 6.46
N THR A 251 -2.73 -7.01 5.38
CA THR A 251 -3.39 -6.21 4.34
C THR A 251 -4.41 -7.03 3.53
N VAL A 252 -4.13 -8.31 3.25
CA VAL A 252 -5.10 -9.21 2.61
C VAL A 252 -6.31 -9.43 3.52
N TYR A 253 -6.10 -9.67 4.81
CA TYR A 253 -7.18 -9.82 5.79
C TYR A 253 -8.07 -8.59 5.83
N LEU A 254 -7.49 -7.39 5.97
CA LEU A 254 -8.24 -6.13 5.97
C LEU A 254 -9.04 -5.92 4.68
N ARG A 255 -8.49 -6.31 3.53
CA ARG A 255 -9.19 -6.24 2.24
C ARG A 255 -10.35 -7.22 2.15
N VAL A 256 -10.18 -8.43 2.66
CA VAL A 256 -11.27 -9.42 2.72
C VAL A 256 -12.38 -8.90 3.63
N GLU A 257 -12.03 -8.37 4.80
CA GLU A 257 -12.99 -7.80 5.73
C GLU A 257 -13.73 -6.59 5.14
N SER A 258 -13.00 -5.69 4.46
CA SER A 258 -13.61 -4.57 3.75
C SER A 258 -14.62 -5.02 2.68
N LYS A 259 -14.30 -6.06 1.91
CA LYS A 259 -15.25 -6.64 0.94
C LYS A 259 -16.46 -7.26 1.61
N ASN A 260 -16.28 -7.93 2.74
CA ASN A 260 -17.39 -8.50 3.50
C ASN A 260 -18.31 -7.40 4.01
N ALA A 261 -17.76 -6.29 4.53
CA ALA A 261 -18.54 -5.14 4.98
C ALA A 261 -19.35 -4.50 3.83
N VAL A 262 -18.80 -4.43 2.61
CA VAL A 262 -19.55 -3.97 1.42
C VAL A 262 -20.69 -4.95 1.09
N ASN A 263 -20.46 -6.26 1.17
CA ASN A 263 -21.51 -7.24 0.94
C ASN A 263 -22.65 -7.13 1.97
N ASP A 264 -22.33 -6.79 3.22
CA ASP A 264 -23.33 -6.58 4.27
C ASP A 264 -24.25 -5.39 3.99
N VAL A 265 -23.81 -4.37 3.24
CA VAL A 265 -24.68 -3.26 2.81
C VAL A 265 -25.86 -3.77 1.97
N TYR A 266 -25.62 -4.76 1.10
CA TYR A 266 -26.65 -5.33 0.23
C TYR A 266 -27.35 -6.55 0.84
N ALA A 267 -26.78 -7.12 1.90
CA ALA A 267 -27.43 -8.19 2.64
C ALA A 267 -28.71 -7.69 3.32
N LYS A 268 -29.71 -8.57 3.44
CA LYS A 268 -31.00 -8.26 4.05
C LYS A 268 -31.13 -8.92 5.41
N GLN A 269 -31.97 -8.31 6.24
CA GLN A 269 -32.45 -8.86 7.51
C GLN A 269 -33.95 -8.59 7.65
N THR A 270 -34.61 -9.41 8.45
CA THR A 270 -36.04 -9.25 8.74
C THR A 270 -36.23 -8.24 9.86
N TRP A 271 -37.08 -7.25 9.63
CA TRP A 271 -37.56 -6.32 10.64
C TRP A 271 -39.06 -6.53 10.85
N ILE A 272 -39.49 -6.44 12.11
CA ILE A 272 -40.90 -6.57 12.50
C ILE A 272 -41.35 -5.20 12.97
N ASN A 273 -42.38 -4.65 12.32
CA ASN A 273 -42.93 -3.36 12.69
C ASN A 273 -43.61 -3.46 14.07
N PRO A 274 -43.14 -2.72 15.10
CA PRO A 274 -43.69 -2.83 16.44
C PRO A 274 -45.14 -2.32 16.57
N VAL A 275 -45.63 -1.55 15.59
CA VAL A 275 -47.00 -1.01 15.55
C VAL A 275 -47.97 -1.98 14.89
N THR A 276 -47.65 -2.45 13.68
CA THR A 276 -48.57 -3.25 12.85
C THR A 276 -48.31 -4.76 12.94
N GLN A 277 -47.18 -5.18 13.52
CA GLN A 277 -46.70 -6.57 13.56
C GLN A 277 -46.41 -7.19 12.19
N LEU A 278 -46.42 -6.39 11.13
CA LEU A 278 -46.03 -6.81 9.79
C LEU A 278 -44.50 -6.88 9.66
N THR A 279 -44.03 -7.77 8.82
CA THR A 279 -42.60 -8.00 8.59
C THR A 279 -42.12 -7.38 7.29
N ALA A 280 -40.90 -6.84 7.27
CA ALA A 280 -40.24 -6.36 6.06
C ALA A 280 -38.76 -6.76 6.01
N GLN A 281 -38.19 -6.75 4.80
CA GLN A 281 -36.76 -6.99 4.59
C GLN A 281 -36.02 -5.65 4.49
N ILE A 282 -35.21 -5.32 5.48
CA ILE A 282 -34.36 -4.12 5.49
C ILE A 282 -32.90 -4.50 5.28
N GLY A 283 -32.05 -3.53 4.93
CA GLY A 283 -30.60 -3.76 4.85
C GLY A 283 -30.03 -4.21 6.20
N ARG A 284 -29.09 -5.16 6.19
CA ARG A 284 -28.45 -5.69 7.40
C ARG A 284 -27.69 -4.63 8.20
N THR A 285 -27.19 -3.60 7.52
CA THR A 285 -26.47 -2.50 8.17
C THR A 285 -27.36 -1.57 8.98
N TRP A 286 -28.67 -1.57 8.74
CA TRP A 286 -29.62 -0.75 9.50
C TRP A 286 -29.95 -1.39 10.84
N HIS A 287 -29.54 -0.76 11.93
CA HIS A 287 -29.86 -1.20 13.29
C HIS A 287 -30.92 -0.28 13.87
N GLY A 288 -32.08 -0.84 14.24
CA GLY A 288 -33.23 -0.09 14.71
C GLY A 288 -33.54 -0.30 16.18
N GLU A 289 -33.91 0.76 16.88
CA GLU A 289 -34.40 0.73 18.27
C GLU A 289 -35.60 1.67 18.46
N GLU A 290 -36.49 1.35 19.40
CA GLU A 290 -37.61 2.22 19.76
C GLU A 290 -37.19 3.23 20.83
N MET A 291 -37.45 4.51 20.56
CA MET A 291 -37.16 5.61 21.48
C MET A 291 -38.36 5.89 22.38
N LYS A 292 -38.07 6.23 23.65
CA LYS A 292 -39.10 6.70 24.59
C LYS A 292 -39.51 8.13 24.24
N THR A 293 -40.79 8.34 23.98
CA THR A 293 -41.35 9.67 23.67
C THR A 293 -42.57 9.98 24.54
N ASN A 294 -42.87 11.28 24.66
CA ASN A 294 -44.04 11.75 25.42
C ASN A 294 -45.35 11.59 24.63
N SER A 295 -45.28 11.47 23.32
CA SER A 295 -46.41 11.26 22.42
C SER A 295 -45.99 10.48 21.16
N GLY A 296 -46.93 9.73 20.59
CA GLY A 296 -46.67 8.86 19.45
C GLY A 296 -45.65 7.77 19.75
N ARG A 297 -45.14 7.14 18.69
CA ARG A 297 -44.02 6.17 18.75
C ARG A 297 -42.94 6.61 17.78
N VAL A 298 -41.68 6.47 18.18
CA VAL A 298 -40.54 6.84 17.34
C VAL A 298 -39.50 5.73 17.36
N PHE A 299 -39.03 5.35 16.18
CA PHE A 299 -38.01 4.34 15.97
C PHE A 299 -36.79 5.02 15.34
N TYR A 300 -35.63 4.82 15.95
CA TYR A 300 -34.35 5.31 15.46
C TYR A 300 -33.61 4.18 14.78
N PHE A 301 -33.09 4.44 13.58
CA PHE A 301 -32.27 3.51 12.83
C PHE A 301 -30.92 4.17 12.51
N ALA A 302 -29.83 3.41 12.65
CA ALA A 302 -28.49 3.86 12.30
C ALA A 302 -27.78 2.85 11.41
N SER A 303 -27.02 3.35 10.43
CA SER A 303 -26.14 2.57 9.58
C SER A 303 -24.78 3.23 9.48
N GLN A 304 -23.80 2.68 10.21
CA GLN A 304 -22.42 3.19 10.22
C GLN A 304 -21.76 3.04 8.85
N SER A 305 -22.01 1.93 8.15
CA SER A 305 -21.48 1.67 6.80
C SER A 305 -21.96 2.67 5.77
N LEU A 306 -23.18 3.20 5.95
CA LEU A 306 -23.78 4.16 5.04
C LEU A 306 -23.58 5.62 5.48
N LEU A 307 -23.02 5.85 6.68
CA LEU A 307 -22.99 7.17 7.34
C LEU A 307 -24.38 7.84 7.33
N ALA A 308 -25.41 7.04 7.64
CA ALA A 308 -26.80 7.45 7.56
C ALA A 308 -27.60 7.02 8.77
N GLU A 309 -28.60 7.83 9.08
CA GLU A 309 -29.52 7.64 10.19
C GLU A 309 -30.94 7.84 9.69
N ALA A 310 -31.92 7.18 10.30
CA ALA A 310 -33.31 7.37 9.99
C ALA A 310 -34.16 7.43 11.24
N ILE A 311 -35.11 8.36 11.28
CA ILE A 311 -36.09 8.49 12.34
C ILE A 311 -37.46 8.19 11.74
N VAL A 312 -38.11 7.14 12.22
CA VAL A 312 -39.46 6.74 11.82
C VAL A 312 -40.43 7.08 12.94
N GLY A 313 -41.32 8.02 12.70
CA GLY A 313 -42.38 8.39 13.62
C GLY A 313 -43.73 7.81 13.20
N TYR A 314 -44.50 7.39 14.19
CA TYR A 314 -45.89 6.96 14.05
C TYR A 314 -46.79 7.73 15.03
N GLU A 315 -47.95 8.14 14.54
CA GLU A 315 -48.98 8.80 15.32
C GLU A 315 -50.36 8.42 14.82
N GLN A 316 -51.29 8.19 15.76
CA GLN A 316 -52.67 7.88 15.46
C GLN A 316 -53.57 9.02 15.95
N PHE A 317 -54.41 9.54 15.05
CA PHE A 317 -55.33 10.62 15.36
C PHE A 317 -56.70 10.10 15.80
N GLY A 318 -57.43 10.93 16.55
CA GLY A 318 -58.80 10.64 16.97
C GLY A 318 -59.84 10.78 15.85
N PHE A 319 -59.47 11.29 14.67
CA PHE A 319 -60.36 11.59 13.56
C PHE A 319 -59.77 11.14 12.21
N ASP A 320 -60.64 10.90 11.23
CA ASP A 320 -60.29 10.56 9.85
C ASP A 320 -60.21 11.82 8.96
N GLY A 321 -59.78 11.64 7.71
CA GLY A 321 -59.81 12.72 6.71
C GLY A 321 -58.70 13.76 6.88
N ILE A 322 -57.57 13.37 7.46
CA ILE A 322 -56.41 14.23 7.64
C ILE A 322 -55.86 14.64 6.27
N ASP A 323 -55.84 15.96 6.00
CA ASP A 323 -55.19 16.47 4.81
C ASP A 323 -53.67 16.28 4.90
N LYS A 324 -53.13 15.51 3.95
CA LYS A 324 -51.73 15.08 3.98
C LYS A 324 -50.77 16.24 3.80
N LEU A 325 -51.11 17.23 2.96
CA LEU A 325 -50.25 18.38 2.72
C LEU A 325 -50.25 19.31 3.93
N ALA A 326 -51.40 19.51 4.58
CA ALA A 326 -51.50 20.24 5.84
C ALA A 326 -50.68 19.55 6.94
N TYR A 327 -50.77 18.22 7.08
CA TYR A 327 -49.95 17.46 8.01
C TYR A 327 -48.45 17.64 7.71
N ALA A 328 -48.05 17.52 6.44
CA ALA A 328 -46.67 17.68 6.02
C ALA A 328 -46.11 19.09 6.30
N ASN A 329 -46.90 20.14 6.06
CA ASN A 329 -46.55 21.52 6.40
C ASN A 329 -46.47 21.75 7.92
N GLY A 330 -47.33 21.09 8.70
CA GLY A 330 -47.23 21.07 10.16
C GLY A 330 -45.91 20.48 10.63
N ILE A 331 -45.53 19.31 10.10
CA ILE A 331 -44.24 18.67 10.42
C ILE A 331 -43.06 19.56 10.02
N LYS A 332 -43.09 20.19 8.83
CA LYS A 332 -42.08 21.16 8.39
C LYS A 332 -41.88 22.28 9.43
N GLY A 333 -42.95 22.78 10.03
CA GLY A 333 -42.88 23.78 11.10
C GLY A 333 -42.26 23.25 12.40
N VAL A 334 -42.65 22.04 12.81
CA VAL A 334 -42.17 21.41 14.06
C VAL A 334 -40.66 21.14 14.01
N ILE A 335 -40.13 20.71 12.86
CA ILE A 335 -38.71 20.35 12.72
C ILE A 335 -37.82 21.52 12.29
N ALA A 336 -38.39 22.72 12.10
CA ALA A 336 -37.68 23.87 11.51
C ALA A 336 -36.47 24.35 12.32
N SER A 337 -36.42 24.07 13.63
CA SER A 337 -35.27 24.39 14.49
C SER A 337 -34.01 23.60 14.15
N ASP A 338 -34.18 22.38 13.62
CA ASP A 338 -33.08 21.44 13.41
C ASP A 338 -32.91 21.06 11.93
N ILE A 339 -33.94 21.23 11.11
CA ILE A 339 -33.96 20.85 9.69
C ILE A 339 -34.57 21.97 8.84
N ARG A 340 -33.85 22.36 7.79
CA ARG A 340 -34.33 23.29 6.78
C ARG A 340 -34.76 22.52 5.54
N ILE A 341 -36.08 22.42 5.32
CA ILE A 341 -36.65 21.85 4.08
C ILE A 341 -36.52 22.89 2.96
N ASN A 342 -35.82 22.51 1.89
CA ASN A 342 -35.48 23.39 0.76
C ASN A 342 -36.31 23.08 -0.50
N SER A 343 -36.93 21.90 -0.58
CA SER A 343 -37.81 21.53 -1.70
C SER A 343 -39.28 21.78 -1.37
N GLU A 344 -40.10 21.80 -2.43
CA GLU A 344 -41.54 21.59 -2.30
C GLU A 344 -41.84 20.11 -1.98
N TRP A 345 -43.05 19.85 -1.47
CA TRP A 345 -43.54 18.50 -1.26
C TRP A 345 -43.91 17.85 -2.59
N ALA A 346 -43.19 16.82 -2.98
CA ALA A 346 -43.45 16.02 -4.17
C ALA A 346 -44.32 14.81 -3.82
N PRO A 347 -45.34 14.46 -4.64
CA PRO A 347 -46.09 13.23 -4.47
C PRO A 347 -45.22 12.00 -4.73
N LEU A 348 -45.40 10.97 -3.90
CA LEU A 348 -44.71 9.67 -4.00
C LEU A 348 -45.74 8.56 -3.76
N SER A 349 -45.54 7.39 -4.36
CA SER A 349 -46.27 6.18 -4.00
C SER A 349 -45.29 5.14 -3.48
N VAL A 350 -45.51 4.64 -2.27
CA VAL A 350 -44.62 3.67 -1.61
C VAL A 350 -45.42 2.40 -1.37
N GLN A 351 -45.16 1.34 -2.14
CA GLN A 351 -45.91 0.07 -2.06
C GLN A 351 -47.44 0.28 -2.15
N GLY A 352 -47.87 1.21 -3.02
CA GLY A 352 -49.28 1.56 -3.21
C GLY A 352 -49.84 2.55 -2.18
N ILE A 353 -49.08 2.93 -1.16
CA ILE A 353 -49.45 3.95 -0.17
C ILE A 353 -49.10 5.33 -0.72
N PRO A 354 -50.09 6.23 -0.88
CA PRO A 354 -49.81 7.60 -1.29
C PRO A 354 -49.02 8.35 -0.21
N ALA A 355 -47.88 8.92 -0.56
CA ALA A 355 -46.98 9.65 0.33
C ALA A 355 -46.59 11.02 -0.26
N LEU A 356 -45.94 11.86 0.56
CA LEU A 356 -45.26 13.09 0.16
C LEU A 356 -43.78 12.99 0.54
N ARG A 357 -42.91 13.49 -0.32
CA ARG A 357 -41.46 13.55 -0.12
C ARG A 357 -40.99 15.00 -0.21
N ALA A 358 -40.09 15.41 0.67
CA ALA A 358 -39.36 16.66 0.55
C ALA A 358 -37.90 16.48 0.99
N THR A 359 -37.01 17.33 0.51
CA THR A 359 -35.58 17.29 0.81
C THR A 359 -35.11 18.60 1.43
N GLY A 360 -34.04 18.50 2.20
CA GLY A 360 -33.52 19.60 3.00
C GLY A 360 -32.13 19.29 3.56
N ASN A 361 -31.68 20.15 4.46
CA ASN A 361 -30.39 20.00 5.15
C ASN A 361 -30.59 20.22 6.66
N ALA A 362 -29.72 19.62 7.47
CA ALA A 362 -29.68 19.91 8.89
C ALA A 362 -29.22 21.36 9.14
N VAL A 363 -29.77 22.01 10.15
CA VAL A 363 -29.45 23.43 10.49
C VAL A 363 -28.09 23.55 11.17
N LYS A 364 -27.69 22.54 11.94
CA LYS A 364 -26.44 22.54 12.74
C LYS A 364 -25.28 21.81 12.05
N ALA A 365 -25.53 21.17 10.92
CA ALA A 365 -24.54 20.34 10.22
C ALA A 365 -24.71 20.53 8.70
N ASP A 366 -23.90 21.42 8.13
CA ASP A 366 -23.99 21.82 6.71
C ASP A 366 -23.72 20.67 5.73
N ASP A 367 -23.03 19.61 6.17
CA ASP A 367 -22.72 18.41 5.40
C ASP A 367 -23.79 17.30 5.54
N THR A 368 -24.87 17.57 6.26
CA THR A 368 -25.93 16.58 6.54
C THR A 368 -27.18 16.91 5.74
N HIS A 369 -27.47 16.03 4.79
CA HIS A 369 -28.64 16.10 3.92
C HIS A 369 -29.80 15.29 4.52
N VAL A 370 -31.02 15.76 4.31
CA VAL A 370 -32.23 15.15 4.89
C VAL A 370 -33.29 14.92 3.81
N GLU A 371 -33.89 13.74 3.80
CA GLU A 371 -35.12 13.44 3.06
C GLU A 371 -36.23 13.14 4.06
N VAL A 372 -37.37 13.79 3.90
CA VAL A 372 -38.56 13.59 4.71
C VAL A 372 -39.63 12.94 3.84
N THR A 373 -40.10 11.76 4.25
CA THR A 373 -41.22 11.06 3.62
C THR A 373 -42.38 10.96 4.60
N ILE A 374 -43.59 11.32 4.16
CA ILE A 374 -44.80 11.35 4.99
C ILE A 374 -45.89 10.57 4.29
N ALA A 375 -46.51 9.62 4.99
CA ALA A 375 -47.68 8.90 4.54
C ALA A 375 -48.80 9.02 5.57
N VAL A 376 -50.01 9.26 5.10
CA VAL A 376 -51.20 9.36 5.95
C VAL A 376 -52.27 8.43 5.36
N VAL A 377 -52.73 7.47 6.17
CA VAL A 377 -53.70 6.44 5.78
C VAL A 377 -54.79 6.38 6.86
N GLY A 378 -55.99 6.88 6.53
CA GLY A 378 -57.08 7.02 7.51
C GLY A 378 -56.68 7.92 8.67
N ARG A 379 -56.56 7.34 9.87
CA ARG A 379 -56.12 8.01 11.11
C ARG A 379 -54.63 7.87 11.41
N ASN A 380 -53.92 7.04 10.64
CA ASN A 380 -52.54 6.70 10.89
C ASN A 380 -51.63 7.62 10.09
N ALA A 381 -50.76 8.35 10.77
CA ALA A 381 -49.72 9.15 10.14
C ALA A 381 -48.35 8.55 10.42
N TRP A 382 -47.63 8.28 9.34
CA TRP A 382 -46.25 7.80 9.34
C TRP A 382 -45.35 8.87 8.75
N ARG A 383 -44.20 9.06 9.38
CA ARG A 383 -43.17 9.99 8.93
C ARG A 383 -41.82 9.34 9.04
N MET A 384 -40.98 9.51 8.04
CA MET A 384 -39.60 9.05 8.03
C MET A 384 -38.70 10.21 7.65
N LEU A 385 -37.68 10.44 8.46
CA LEU A 385 -36.62 11.40 8.19
C LEU A 385 -35.33 10.61 8.02
N ILE A 386 -34.74 10.61 6.84
CA ILE A 386 -33.44 9.98 6.57
C ILE A 386 -32.39 11.07 6.48
N PHE A 387 -31.33 10.92 7.28
CA PHE A 387 -30.17 11.77 7.33
C PHE A 387 -29.00 11.06 6.66
N SER A 388 -28.27 11.77 5.82
CA SER A 388 -27.08 11.28 5.13
C SER A 388 -25.96 12.29 5.25
N ARG A 389 -24.80 11.87 5.73
CA ARG A 389 -23.64 12.75 5.91
C ARG A 389 -22.69 12.69 4.72
N GLY A 390 -22.30 13.83 4.19
CA GLY A 390 -21.30 13.96 3.12
C GLY A 390 -21.78 13.58 1.72
N ARG A 391 -23.03 13.13 1.55
CA ARG A 391 -23.66 12.87 0.25
C ARG A 391 -25.15 13.21 0.26
N PRO A 392 -25.73 13.62 -0.88
CA PRO A 392 -27.17 13.75 -1.04
C PRO A 392 -27.88 12.43 -0.69
N VAL A 393 -29.07 12.53 -0.09
CA VAL A 393 -29.83 11.36 0.36
C VAL A 393 -30.22 10.47 -0.83
N GLU A 394 -30.44 11.05 -2.01
CA GLU A 394 -30.75 10.33 -3.25
C GLU A 394 -29.63 9.39 -3.71
N GLN A 395 -28.38 9.65 -3.30
CA GLN A 395 -27.21 8.83 -3.62
C GLN A 395 -26.90 7.78 -2.55
N LEU A 396 -27.76 7.68 -1.52
CA LEU A 396 -27.57 6.72 -0.45
C LEU A 396 -27.93 5.30 -0.94
N PRO A 397 -26.99 4.34 -0.90
CA PRO A 397 -27.26 2.96 -1.29
C PRO A 397 -28.43 2.36 -0.50
N GLU A 398 -29.29 1.59 -1.19
CA GLU A 398 -30.43 0.87 -0.59
C GLU A 398 -31.47 1.75 0.13
N LYS A 399 -31.42 3.08 0.00
CA LYS A 399 -32.38 3.99 0.64
C LYS A 399 -33.81 3.71 0.23
N ASP A 400 -34.11 3.68 -1.07
CA ASP A 400 -35.50 3.50 -1.51
C ASP A 400 -36.05 2.13 -1.08
N ASN A 401 -35.22 1.08 -1.11
CA ASN A 401 -35.57 -0.23 -0.56
C ASN A 401 -35.89 -0.17 0.94
N PHE A 402 -35.14 0.63 1.71
CA PHE A 402 -35.42 0.85 3.13
C PHE A 402 -36.73 1.62 3.35
N VAL A 403 -36.96 2.70 2.61
CA VAL A 403 -38.22 3.48 2.65
C VAL A 403 -39.41 2.57 2.32
N GLU A 404 -39.33 1.82 1.22
CA GLU A 404 -40.37 0.88 0.80
C GLU A 404 -40.63 -0.22 1.81
N ALA A 405 -39.58 -0.79 2.40
CA ALA A 405 -39.70 -1.83 3.41
C ALA A 405 -40.45 -1.32 4.65
N ILE A 406 -40.09 -0.15 5.17
CA ILE A 406 -40.73 0.41 6.36
C ILE A 406 -42.18 0.82 6.06
N PHE A 407 -42.42 1.64 5.03
CA PHE A 407 -43.78 2.08 4.72
C PHE A 407 -44.66 0.93 4.21
N GLY A 408 -44.11 -0.12 3.60
CA GLY A 408 -44.86 -1.32 3.24
C GLY A 408 -45.49 -2.03 4.44
N THR A 409 -45.02 -1.76 5.66
CA THR A 409 -45.61 -2.28 6.90
C THR A 409 -46.59 -1.30 7.57
N ALA A 410 -46.91 -0.17 6.94
CA ALA A 410 -47.73 0.90 7.52
C ALA A 410 -49.25 0.69 7.38
N ASN A 411 -49.67 -0.26 6.53
CA ASN A 411 -51.08 -0.57 6.25
C ASN A 411 -51.76 -1.43 7.32
#